data_AF-A0A081LCW9-F1
#
_entry.id   AF-A0A081LCW9-F1
#
_cell.length_a   1.000
_cell.length_b   1.000
_cell.length_c   1.000
_cell.angle_alpha   90.00
_cell.angle_beta   90.00
_cell.angle_gamma   90.00
#
_symmetry.space_group_name_H-M   'P 1'
#
loop_
_entity.id
_entity.type
_entity.pdbx_description
1 polymer ?
#
loop_
_entity_poly.entity_id
_entity_poly.type
_entity_poly.pdbx_seq_one_letter_code
_entity_poly.pdbx_strand_id
1 'polypeptide(L)'
;MTKKSIQTFAAGMILATGVLAIVFFLTGKDEAAADSTTKETLAAKVTDTDVKNYLDSKKEVSVSRETYQQLLDYKEKALKANEDGDSKNDKQTTDKPKGKSVKFVIKNGMSTSDVSDMLEKDGIINSSKDFNDYVIDAGYHKEIRAGKFNLKTGMTFKQIVKALTK
;
A
#
# COMPACT_ATOMS: atom_id res chain seq x y z
N MET A 1 -42.14 1.34 62.02
CA MET A 1 -40.90 2.15 61.94
C MET A 1 -40.98 3.29 62.95
N THR A 2 -39.91 3.58 63.68
CA THR A 2 -39.89 4.68 64.66
C THR A 2 -39.57 5.99 63.96
N LYS A 3 -40.15 7.12 64.41
CA LYS A 3 -39.90 8.44 63.81
C LYS A 3 -38.40 8.79 63.73
N LYS A 4 -37.59 8.24 64.62
CA LYS A 4 -36.13 8.40 64.59
C LYS A 4 -35.47 7.68 63.41
N SER A 5 -35.95 6.50 63.01
CA SER A 5 -35.33 5.73 61.91
C SER A 5 -35.58 6.38 60.53
N ILE A 6 -36.76 7.00 60.35
CA ILE A 6 -37.06 7.74 59.11
C ILE A 6 -36.24 9.04 59.04
N GLN A 7 -36.02 9.70 60.19
CA GLN A 7 -35.23 10.92 60.27
C GLN A 7 -33.75 10.67 60.02
N THR A 8 -33.17 9.57 60.54
CA THR A 8 -31.77 9.21 60.27
C THR A 8 -31.56 8.81 58.81
N PHE A 9 -32.53 8.14 58.19
CA PHE A 9 -32.50 7.81 56.77
C PHE A 9 -32.55 9.07 55.89
N ALA A 10 -33.44 10.00 56.20
CA ALA A 10 -33.54 11.28 55.50
C ALA A 10 -32.28 12.14 55.69
N ALA A 11 -31.72 12.20 56.90
CA ALA A 11 -30.47 12.89 57.17
C ALA A 11 -29.29 12.31 56.37
N GLY A 12 -29.25 10.98 56.22
CA GLY A 12 -28.24 10.30 55.39
C GLY A 12 -28.37 10.66 53.91
N MET A 13 -29.59 10.73 53.38
CA MET A 13 -29.83 11.16 52.00
C MET A 13 -29.42 12.62 51.77
N ILE A 14 -29.75 13.52 52.69
CA ILE A 14 -29.37 14.93 52.58
C ILE A 14 -27.84 15.08 52.61
N LEU A 15 -27.16 14.37 53.52
CA LEU A 15 -25.69 14.39 53.58
C LEU A 15 -25.06 13.86 52.28
N ALA A 16 -25.56 12.74 51.74
CA ALA A 16 -25.06 12.19 50.49
C ALA A 16 -25.25 13.17 49.32
N THR A 17 -26.41 13.81 49.22
CA THR A 17 -26.67 14.83 48.18
C THR A 17 -25.80 16.07 48.36
N GLY A 18 -25.52 16.49 49.59
CA GLY A 18 -24.61 17.61 49.87
C GLY A 18 -23.18 17.32 49.42
N VAL A 19 -22.68 16.11 49.70
CA VAL A 19 -21.34 15.68 49.24
C VAL A 19 -21.26 15.66 47.71
N LEU A 20 -22.27 15.10 47.03
CA LEU A 20 -22.32 15.08 45.57
C LEU A 20 -22.42 16.49 44.97
N ALA A 21 -23.22 17.38 45.57
CA ALA A 21 -23.35 18.76 45.11
C ALA A 21 -22.03 19.55 45.26
N ILE A 22 -21.31 19.33 46.35
CA ILE A 22 -20.00 19.95 46.59
C ILE A 22 -18.98 19.46 45.55
N VAL A 23 -18.92 18.15 45.27
CA VAL A 23 -18.06 17.59 44.22
C VAL A 23 -18.46 18.16 42.85
N PHE A 24 -19.76 18.20 42.52
CA PHE A 24 -20.26 18.74 41.26
C PHE A 24 -19.90 20.23 41.05
N PHE A 25 -19.94 21.04 42.10
CA PHE A 25 -19.60 22.47 42.01
C PHE A 25 -18.09 22.76 42.06
N LEU A 26 -17.30 21.95 42.79
CA LEU A 26 -15.85 22.10 42.88
C LEU A 26 -15.11 21.49 41.67
N THR A 27 -15.59 20.37 41.14
CA THR A 27 -15.04 19.70 39.94
C THR A 27 -15.67 20.28 38.66
N GLY A 28 -15.83 21.61 38.63
CA GLY A 28 -16.70 22.35 37.73
C GLY A 28 -16.81 21.77 36.32
N LYS A 29 -18.05 21.43 35.92
CA LYS A 29 -18.59 21.25 34.56
C LYS A 29 -17.70 20.61 33.46
N ASP A 30 -16.64 19.89 33.80
CA ASP A 30 -15.77 19.18 32.84
C ASP A 30 -15.57 17.70 33.20
N GLU A 31 -16.05 17.23 34.36
CA GLU A 31 -15.93 15.84 34.79
C GLU A 31 -17.27 15.27 35.30
N ALA A 32 -18.33 15.40 34.48
CA ALA A 32 -19.50 14.54 34.62
C ALA A 32 -19.26 13.20 33.88
N ALA A 33 -18.28 12.44 34.35
CA ALA A 33 -17.98 11.09 33.87
C ALA A 33 -18.70 10.05 34.76
N ALA A 34 -20.01 9.93 34.56
CA ALA A 34 -20.73 8.70 34.86
C ALA A 34 -21.63 8.38 33.68
N ASP A 35 -21.22 7.36 32.93
CA ASP A 35 -21.94 6.66 31.87
C ASP A 35 -21.84 7.17 30.41
N SER A 36 -20.59 7.32 29.93
CA SER A 36 -20.26 7.28 28.50
C SER A 36 -19.40 6.07 28.13
N THR A 37 -19.35 5.01 28.96
CA THR A 37 -18.46 3.85 28.72
C THR A 37 -19.03 2.81 27.75
N THR A 38 -20.19 3.04 27.10
CA THR A 38 -20.80 2.02 26.21
C THR A 38 -21.26 2.53 24.84
N LYS A 39 -21.00 3.78 24.44
CA LYS A 39 -21.36 4.27 23.08
C LYS A 39 -20.27 5.00 22.30
N GLU A 40 -19.06 5.13 22.85
CA GLU A 40 -17.95 5.83 22.17
C GLU A 40 -16.83 4.90 21.68
N THR A 41 -17.00 3.58 21.76
CA THR A 41 -16.02 2.60 21.27
C THR A 41 -16.32 2.05 19.87
N LEU A 42 -17.30 2.60 19.14
CA LEU A 42 -17.62 2.22 17.75
C LEU A 42 -17.45 3.33 16.71
N ALA A 43 -17.02 4.52 17.13
CA ALA A 43 -16.60 5.57 16.23
C ALA A 43 -15.17 5.98 16.58
N ALA A 44 -14.23 5.03 16.52
CA ALA A 44 -12.85 5.37 16.20
C ALA A 44 -12.92 6.06 14.83
N LYS A 45 -13.06 7.39 14.85
CA LYS A 45 -13.14 8.23 13.68
C LYS A 45 -11.80 8.07 12.99
N VAL A 46 -11.74 7.12 12.04
CA VAL A 46 -10.55 6.82 11.24
C VAL A 46 -9.99 8.16 10.77
N THR A 47 -8.84 8.52 11.30
CA THR A 47 -8.23 9.82 11.00
C THR A 47 -7.45 9.72 9.70
N ASP A 48 -7.24 10.83 9.02
CA ASP A 48 -6.40 10.87 7.81
C ASP A 48 -4.98 10.32 8.10
N THR A 49 -4.52 10.46 9.34
CA THR A 49 -3.26 9.87 9.83
C THR A 49 -3.31 8.35 9.85
N ASP A 50 -4.41 7.74 10.29
CA ASP A 50 -4.57 6.28 10.30
C ASP A 50 -4.64 5.72 8.89
N VAL A 51 -5.35 6.41 7.99
CA VAL A 51 -5.42 6.06 6.56
C VAL A 51 -4.02 6.12 5.94
N LYS A 52 -3.28 7.20 6.19
CA LYS A 52 -1.93 7.37 5.66
C LYS A 52 -0.97 6.29 6.18
N ASN A 53 -0.99 6.01 7.48
CA ASN A 53 -0.15 4.97 8.08
C ASN A 53 -0.49 3.58 7.50
N TYR A 54 -1.76 3.29 7.27
CA TYR A 54 -2.19 2.04 6.66
C TYR A 54 -1.70 1.92 5.21
N LEU A 55 -1.84 2.98 4.40
CA LEU A 55 -1.34 3.04 3.03
C LEU A 55 0.19 2.88 2.97
N ASP A 56 0.93 3.59 3.83
CA ASP A 56 2.40 3.52 3.91
C ASP A 56 2.86 2.10 4.31
N SER A 57 2.17 1.45 5.25
CA SER A 57 2.47 0.07 5.66
C SER A 57 2.30 -0.94 4.53
N LYS A 58 1.37 -0.67 3.61
CA LYS A 58 1.08 -1.51 2.45
C LYS A 58 1.81 -1.08 1.17
N LYS A 59 2.61 -0.01 1.23
CA LYS A 59 3.23 0.64 0.06
C LYS A 59 2.19 1.04 -0.99
N GLU A 60 1.00 1.44 -0.55
CA GLU A 60 -0.10 1.92 -1.39
C GLU A 60 -0.15 3.46 -1.36
N VAL A 61 -0.71 4.06 -2.41
CA VAL A 61 -0.87 5.52 -2.52
C VAL A 61 -2.33 5.89 -2.74
N SER A 62 -2.78 6.96 -2.10
CA SER A 62 -4.14 7.47 -2.29
C SER A 62 -4.22 8.23 -3.60
N VAL A 63 -5.17 7.87 -4.44
CA VAL A 63 -5.38 8.50 -5.75
C VAL A 63 -6.85 8.92 -5.85
N SER A 64 -7.09 10.13 -6.37
CA SER A 64 -8.46 10.61 -6.62
C SER A 64 -9.17 9.70 -7.62
N ARG A 65 -10.49 9.54 -7.47
CA ARG A 65 -11.31 8.76 -8.42
C ARG A 65 -11.14 9.24 -9.85
N GLU A 66 -11.01 10.55 -10.07
CA GLU A 66 -10.81 11.13 -11.40
C GLU A 66 -9.48 10.70 -12.01
N THR A 67 -8.39 10.77 -11.24
CA THR A 67 -7.07 10.33 -11.66
C THR A 67 -7.03 8.82 -11.90
N TYR A 68 -7.74 8.03 -11.09
CA TYR A 68 -7.87 6.59 -11.30
C TYR A 68 -8.55 6.26 -12.62
N GLN A 69 -9.64 6.97 -12.96
CA GLN A 69 -10.32 6.80 -14.25
C GLN A 69 -9.43 7.22 -15.43
N GLN A 70 -8.69 8.33 -15.31
CA GLN A 70 -7.74 8.75 -16.34
C GLN A 70 -6.63 7.71 -16.59
N LEU A 71 -6.15 7.04 -15.54
CA LEU A 71 -5.16 5.97 -15.65
C LEU A 71 -5.76 4.71 -16.32
N LEU A 72 -7.02 4.39 -16.04
CA LEU A 72 -7.75 3.30 -16.71
C LEU A 72 -7.94 3.61 -18.20
N ASP A 73 -8.41 4.81 -18.55
CA ASP A 73 -8.61 5.24 -19.93
C ASP A 73 -7.28 5.28 -20.71
N TYR A 74 -6.21 5.74 -20.07
CA TYR A 74 -4.87 5.73 -20.66
C TYR A 74 -4.41 4.29 -20.93
N LYS A 75 -4.60 3.39 -19.96
CA LYS A 75 -4.27 1.97 -20.10
C LYS A 75 -5.09 1.31 -21.21
N GLU A 76 -6.39 1.58 -21.29
CA GLU A 76 -7.28 1.03 -22.30
C GLU A 76 -6.92 1.55 -23.71
N LYS A 77 -6.65 2.86 -23.85
CA LYS A 77 -6.16 3.42 -25.12
C LYS A 77 -4.80 2.82 -25.53
N ALA A 78 -3.90 2.59 -24.57
CA ALA A 78 -2.62 1.94 -24.85
C ALA A 78 -2.78 0.47 -25.26
N LEU A 79 -3.75 -0.25 -24.71
CA LEU A 79 -4.08 -1.63 -25.10
C LEU A 79 -4.78 -1.70 -26.47
N LYS A 80 -5.74 -0.81 -26.75
CA LYS A 80 -6.44 -0.75 -28.04
C LYS A 80 -5.54 -0.29 -29.18
N ALA A 81 -4.57 0.58 -28.91
CA ALA A 81 -3.54 0.93 -29.88
C ALA A 81 -2.60 -0.26 -30.25
N ASN A 82 -2.64 -1.37 -29.50
CA ASN A 82 -1.86 -2.58 -29.78
C ASN A 82 -2.69 -3.74 -30.37
N GLU A 83 -4.02 -3.64 -30.47
CA GLU A 83 -4.88 -4.71 -31.01
C GLU A 83 -5.27 -4.53 -32.50
N ASP A 84 -5.20 -3.33 -33.09
CA ASP A 84 -5.55 -3.08 -34.50
C ASP A 84 -4.32 -2.93 -35.44
N GLY A 85 -3.20 -3.56 -35.10
CA GLY A 85 -1.90 -3.27 -35.71
C GLY A 85 -1.10 -4.45 -36.26
N ASP A 86 -1.71 -5.57 -36.66
CA ASP A 86 -1.01 -6.59 -37.47
C ASP A 86 -1.24 -6.37 -38.96
N SER A 87 -0.61 -5.34 -39.51
CA SER A 87 -0.11 -5.36 -40.89
C SER A 87 0.72 -4.10 -41.22
N LYS A 88 2.02 -4.35 -41.42
CA LYS A 88 3.00 -3.53 -42.16
C LYS A 88 3.32 -2.12 -41.63
N ASN A 89 4.51 -2.07 -41.03
CA ASN A 89 5.58 -1.12 -41.35
C ASN A 89 5.20 0.38 -41.38
N ASP A 90 5.49 1.12 -40.31
CA ASP A 90 6.62 2.07 -40.31
C ASP A 90 6.92 2.58 -38.90
N LYS A 91 8.15 3.02 -38.72
CA LYS A 91 8.71 3.70 -37.55
C LYS A 91 7.82 4.86 -37.09
N GLN A 92 7.57 4.93 -35.79
CA GLN A 92 7.54 6.24 -35.13
C GLN A 92 8.15 6.18 -33.74
N THR A 93 9.33 6.79 -33.70
CA THR A 93 10.12 7.22 -32.56
C THR A 93 9.25 7.93 -31.53
N THR A 94 9.30 7.47 -30.29
CA THR A 94 9.07 8.34 -29.12
C THR A 94 10.25 8.10 -28.19
N ASP A 95 10.90 9.21 -27.82
CA ASP A 95 12.23 9.33 -27.25
C ASP A 95 12.60 8.26 -26.22
N LYS A 96 13.23 7.19 -26.72
CA LYS A 96 13.99 6.24 -25.91
C LYS A 96 15.28 6.96 -25.53
N PRO A 97 15.57 7.27 -24.24
CA PRO A 97 16.91 7.70 -23.88
C PRO A 97 17.83 6.58 -24.35
N LYS A 98 18.74 6.91 -25.28
CA LYS A 98 19.69 5.99 -25.90
C LYS A 98 20.19 5.01 -24.84
N GLY A 99 19.71 3.77 -24.97
CA GLY A 99 19.86 2.73 -23.96
C GLY A 99 21.31 2.55 -23.60
N LYS A 100 21.65 2.93 -22.36
CA LYS A 100 22.94 2.58 -21.76
C LYS A 100 23.01 1.06 -21.79
N SER A 101 24.04 0.53 -22.45
CA SER A 101 24.29 -0.91 -22.43
C SER A 101 24.92 -1.23 -21.08
N VAL A 102 24.16 -1.93 -20.25
CA VAL A 102 24.60 -2.36 -18.92
C VAL A 102 25.17 -3.77 -19.04
N LYS A 103 26.39 -3.95 -18.54
CA LYS A 103 27.01 -5.26 -18.42
C LYS A 103 26.41 -5.96 -17.21
N PHE A 104 25.64 -7.00 -17.47
CA PHE A 104 24.99 -7.80 -16.45
C PHE A 104 25.69 -9.16 -16.32
N VAL A 105 25.92 -9.63 -15.10
CA VAL A 105 26.63 -10.89 -14.84
C VAL A 105 25.82 -11.75 -13.89
N ILE A 106 25.35 -12.90 -14.38
CA ILE A 106 24.69 -13.92 -13.59
C ILE A 106 25.74 -14.95 -13.16
N LYS A 107 25.86 -15.17 -11.85
CA LYS A 107 26.73 -16.22 -11.27
C LYS A 107 25.95 -17.53 -11.12
N ASN A 108 26.67 -18.66 -11.17
CA ASN A 108 26.10 -19.96 -10.86
C ASN A 108 25.55 -19.96 -9.42
N GLY A 109 24.34 -20.48 -9.24
CA GLY A 109 23.66 -20.55 -7.93
C GLY A 109 22.78 -19.35 -7.58
N MET A 110 22.70 -18.32 -8.44
CA MET A 110 21.71 -17.25 -8.29
C MET A 110 20.30 -17.76 -8.62
N SER A 111 19.33 -17.43 -7.78
CA SER A 111 17.92 -17.69 -8.05
C SER A 111 17.35 -16.68 -9.07
N THR A 112 16.20 -16.98 -9.65
CA THR A 112 15.50 -16.04 -10.54
C THR A 112 15.14 -14.74 -9.84
N SER A 113 14.84 -14.80 -8.54
CA SER A 113 14.61 -13.62 -7.71
C SER A 113 15.88 -12.75 -7.62
N ASP A 114 17.04 -13.34 -7.34
CA ASP A 114 18.31 -12.59 -7.25
C ASP A 114 18.66 -11.91 -8.58
N VAL A 115 18.39 -12.59 -9.70
CA VAL A 115 18.59 -12.04 -11.03
C VAL A 115 17.64 -10.85 -11.27
N SER A 116 16.39 -10.97 -10.85
CA SER A 116 15.38 -9.92 -10.98
C SER A 116 15.74 -8.68 -10.16
N ASP A 117 16.15 -8.86 -8.91
CA ASP A 117 16.58 -7.78 -8.03
C ASP A 117 17.80 -7.04 -8.59
N MET A 118 18.74 -7.78 -9.17
CA MET A 118 19.94 -7.20 -9.76
C MET A 118 19.62 -6.42 -11.04
N LEU A 119 18.67 -6.89 -11.85
CA LEU A 119 18.18 -6.17 -13.03
C LEU A 119 17.47 -4.86 -12.66
N GLU A 120 16.73 -4.84 -11.55
CA GLU A 120 16.06 -3.64 -11.04
C GLU A 120 17.09 -2.65 -10.48
N LYS A 121 18.06 -3.15 -9.70
CA LYS A 121 19.16 -2.34 -9.14
C LYS A 121 19.98 -1.64 -10.23
N ASP A 122 20.20 -2.33 -11.34
CA ASP A 122 20.91 -1.82 -12.51
C ASP A 122 20.03 -0.91 -13.40
N GLY A 123 18.75 -0.71 -13.05
CA GLY A 123 17.79 0.12 -13.78
C GLY A 123 17.44 -0.45 -15.15
N ILE A 124 17.58 -1.75 -15.35
CA ILE A 124 17.24 -2.44 -16.61
C ILE A 124 15.73 -2.73 -16.66
N ILE A 125 15.13 -3.03 -15.51
CA ILE A 125 13.69 -3.23 -15.30
C ILE A 125 13.16 -2.29 -14.21
N ASN A 126 11.86 -2.03 -14.22
CA ASN A 126 11.21 -1.14 -13.23
C ASN A 126 10.80 -1.85 -11.93
N SER A 127 10.64 -3.17 -11.97
CA SER A 127 10.11 -3.98 -10.86
C SER A 127 10.68 -5.40 -10.95
N SER A 128 11.47 -5.79 -9.95
CA SER A 128 11.96 -7.17 -9.76
C SER A 128 10.82 -8.17 -9.67
N LYS A 129 9.77 -7.81 -8.93
CA LYS A 129 8.61 -8.67 -8.69
C LYS A 129 7.91 -9.05 -9.99
N ASP A 130 7.61 -8.06 -10.83
CA ASP A 130 6.87 -8.29 -12.09
C ASP A 130 7.68 -9.13 -13.07
N PHE A 131 9.01 -8.94 -13.09
CA PHE A 131 9.88 -9.74 -13.93
C PHE A 131 10.03 -11.18 -13.41
N ASN A 132 10.17 -11.37 -12.09
CA ASN A 132 10.24 -12.69 -11.48
C ASN A 132 8.94 -13.48 -11.72
N ASP A 133 7.79 -12.85 -11.49
CA ASP A 133 6.47 -13.45 -11.74
C ASP A 133 6.35 -13.83 -13.24
N TYR A 134 6.74 -12.95 -14.17
CA TYR A 134 6.76 -13.24 -15.61
C TYR A 134 7.66 -14.45 -15.97
N VAL A 135 8.85 -14.55 -15.37
CA VAL A 135 9.79 -15.65 -15.62
C VAL A 135 9.26 -16.99 -15.07
N ILE A 136 8.60 -16.95 -13.91
CA ILE A 136 7.99 -18.13 -13.30
C ILE A 136 6.79 -18.60 -14.12
N ASP A 137 5.85 -17.69 -14.42
CA ASP A 137 4.62 -17.97 -15.16
C ASP A 137 4.90 -18.51 -16.56
N ALA A 138 5.90 -17.94 -17.25
CA ALA A 138 6.30 -18.39 -18.57
C ALA A 138 7.23 -19.61 -18.55
N GLY A 139 7.55 -20.17 -17.37
CA GLY A 139 8.31 -21.41 -17.22
C GLY A 139 9.83 -21.26 -17.44
N TYR A 140 10.33 -20.04 -17.64
CA TYR A 140 11.75 -19.77 -17.93
C TYR A 140 12.66 -19.85 -16.68
N HIS A 141 12.11 -20.04 -15.49
CA HIS A 141 12.85 -20.11 -14.23
C HIS A 141 13.97 -21.16 -14.21
N LYS A 142 13.88 -22.22 -15.03
CA LYS A 142 14.92 -23.27 -15.18
C LYS A 142 15.85 -23.05 -16.37
N GLU A 143 15.53 -22.10 -17.24
CA GLU A 143 16.25 -21.88 -18.50
C GLU A 143 17.25 -20.71 -18.41
N ILE A 144 17.17 -19.89 -17.37
CA ILE A 144 18.12 -18.80 -17.13
C ILE A 144 19.52 -19.39 -16.89
N ARG A 145 20.47 -19.02 -17.74
CA ARG A 145 21.85 -19.49 -17.63
C ARG A 145 22.75 -18.45 -16.99
N ALA A 146 23.71 -18.92 -16.21
CA ALA A 146 24.79 -18.09 -15.71
C ALA A 146 25.70 -17.65 -16.86
N GLY A 147 26.14 -16.39 -16.83
CA GLY A 147 26.89 -15.81 -17.93
C GLY A 147 27.02 -14.29 -17.84
N LYS A 148 27.69 -13.72 -18.84
CA LYS A 148 27.85 -12.28 -19.01
C LYS A 148 26.94 -11.84 -20.15
N PHE A 149 26.01 -10.94 -19.86
CA PHE A 149 25.03 -10.43 -20.81
C PHE A 149 25.17 -8.93 -20.96
N ASN A 150 24.96 -8.42 -22.18
CA ASN A 150 24.88 -6.99 -22.42
C ASN A 150 23.41 -6.64 -22.66
N LEU A 151 22.78 -6.08 -21.63
CA LEU A 151 21.38 -5.67 -21.67
C LEU A 151 21.31 -4.16 -21.91
N LYS A 152 20.22 -3.69 -22.53
CA LYS A 152 19.98 -2.26 -22.71
C LYS A 152 18.81 -1.83 -21.85
N THR A 153 18.92 -0.67 -21.23
CA THR A 153 17.81 -0.03 -20.53
C THR A 153 16.61 0.16 -21.48
N GLY A 154 15.41 -0.23 -21.04
CA GLY A 154 14.18 -0.15 -21.85
C GLY A 154 13.96 -1.32 -22.82
N MET A 155 14.57 -2.49 -22.57
CA MET A 155 14.16 -3.75 -23.17
C MET A 155 12.87 -4.26 -22.51
N THR A 156 12.03 -4.97 -23.27
CA THR A 156 10.83 -5.61 -22.71
C THR A 156 11.22 -6.87 -21.92
N PHE A 157 10.36 -7.31 -20.98
CA PHE A 157 10.62 -8.53 -20.20
C PHE A 157 10.91 -9.74 -21.08
N LYS A 158 10.16 -9.91 -22.18
CA LYS A 158 10.41 -10.96 -23.18
C LYS A 158 11.79 -10.89 -23.81
N GLN A 159 12.29 -9.69 -24.12
CA GLN A 159 13.62 -9.50 -24.71
C GLN A 159 14.74 -9.84 -23.72
N ILE A 160 14.55 -9.46 -22.45
CA ILE A 160 15.51 -9.75 -21.38
C ILE A 160 15.57 -11.26 -21.15
N VAL A 161 14.43 -11.93 -20.98
CA VAL A 161 14.39 -13.39 -20.79
C VAL A 161 15.03 -14.11 -21.97
N LYS A 162 14.75 -13.70 -23.22
CA LYS A 162 15.37 -14.30 -24.41
C LYS A 162 16.90 -14.09 -24.46
N ALA A 163 17.40 -13.00 -23.89
CA ALA A 163 18.83 -12.77 -23.77
C ALA A 163 19.46 -13.69 -22.71
N LEU A 164 18.74 -14.03 -21.65
CA LEU A 164 19.21 -14.83 -20.51
C LEU A 164 19.07 -16.36 -20.68
N THR A 165 18.18 -16.82 -21.58
CA THR A 165 17.83 -18.24 -21.78
C THR A 165 18.56 -18.93 -22.95
N LYS A 166 19.60 -18.28 -23.50
CA LYS A 166 20.30 -18.75 -24.71
C LYS A 166 21.12 -20.03 -24.50
#